data_AF-A0A1V3S577-F1
#
_entry.id   AF-A0A1V3S577-F1
#
_cell.length_a   1.000
_cell.length_b   1.000
_cell.length_c   1.000
_cell.angle_alpha   90.00
_cell.angle_beta   90.00
_cell.angle_gamma   90.00
#
_symmetry.space_group_name_H-M   'P 1'
#
loop_
_entity.id
_entity.type
_entity.pdbx_description
1 polymer ?
#
loop_
_entity_poly.entity_id
_entity_poly.type
_entity_poly.pdbx_seq_one_letter_code
_entity_poly.pdbx_strand_id
1 'polypeptide(L)'
;MACSSLLFALAACGGGEADSSASADTASKASVGASDDDGAAQSTASDGPSSAASWTGVMGSIDDALLNIETLGGSKAQTTQVDAVRLANQATFGPTEALVSRISEVGATHWIADQMSLRQSFKRSLTGTQGVKMPLSRYTSGGTNAVHKHTSRTVDFCQGREPNCWRDWSSSTPLVWDFYRNAVNGPDQLRQRVGLALQQLVVVSNFEVSGTYGLRNYNNMLLDHAFGNYRDLLRKVILSPVMGDYLDHVNNDKLAPNENFARELLQLFSLGTCELNSNGTLKSGACIPTYNNEQVRAYAFALTGWTYPAGGATPWGCWPQGSNCQFYDGDMVTVAAFHDTQARALLSGVSLASGHNAATALDAVLNSLMNHPNIGPFVSRHLIQQLVTSNPSSAYVQRVVNAFNTGRFERFGRGIKGDLAATVAAILLDSEARSATPGTSAGRLREPIQLFTGTVRALNGRTDGDALGWSWGEELRQHAFRSPSVFNYYPPDYPVAGTVPALVGPAFGIHNANTALNRLNFLNSLIMWDGPNPSTNVPNAVGTKVNLSAFTADATNPERLVERLSLLALGERLPAASHTAVVNAVSAFSSTTATDKTNRVKQAAFLVFASPQYQLTR
;
A
#
# COMPACT_ATOMS: atom_id res chain seq x y z
N MET A 1 28.66 20.83 -32.40
CA MET A 1 29.10 20.58 -31.01
C MET A 1 28.04 19.75 -30.34
N ALA A 2 28.33 18.47 -30.13
CA ALA A 2 27.41 17.44 -29.69
C ALA A 2 27.35 17.40 -28.15
N CYS A 3 26.14 17.24 -27.59
CA CYS A 3 25.94 16.82 -26.22
C CYS A 3 24.91 15.69 -26.25
N SER A 4 25.37 14.47 -25.99
CA SER A 4 24.60 13.24 -26.09
C SER A 4 23.67 13.06 -24.89
N SER A 5 22.38 12.91 -25.17
CA SER A 5 21.37 12.44 -24.22
C SER A 5 21.40 10.91 -24.20
N LEU A 6 21.85 10.29 -23.09
CA LEU A 6 21.65 8.85 -22.86
C LEU A 6 20.24 8.63 -22.30
N LEU A 7 19.31 8.19 -23.14
CA LEU A 7 18.13 7.45 -22.70
C LEU A 7 18.56 6.00 -22.45
N PHE A 8 18.45 5.54 -21.21
CA PHE A 8 18.48 4.11 -20.92
C PHE A 8 17.09 3.53 -21.19
N ALA A 9 16.97 2.76 -22.27
CA ALA A 9 15.84 1.90 -22.52
C ALA A 9 15.95 0.67 -21.60
N LEU A 10 15.07 0.59 -20.59
CA LEU A 10 14.77 -0.67 -19.93
C LEU A 10 13.89 -1.49 -20.86
N ALA A 11 14.43 -2.59 -21.37
CA ALA A 11 13.67 -3.57 -22.13
C ALA A 11 12.68 -4.26 -21.18
N ALA A 12 11.40 -3.96 -21.36
CA ALA A 12 10.31 -4.75 -20.81
C ALA A 12 10.28 -6.10 -21.54
N CYS A 13 10.74 -7.16 -20.89
CA CYS A 13 10.33 -8.52 -21.25
C CYS A 13 9.01 -8.83 -20.54
N GLY A 14 7.94 -8.20 -21.01
CA GLY A 14 6.57 -8.67 -20.81
C GLY A 14 6.14 -9.34 -22.10
N GLY A 15 6.09 -10.66 -22.12
CA GLY A 15 5.68 -11.43 -23.29
C GLY A 15 4.16 -11.64 -23.32
N GLY A 16 3.53 -11.20 -24.41
CA GLY A 16 2.34 -11.87 -24.94
C GLY A 16 1.06 -11.03 -25.07
N GLU A 17 0.98 -10.15 -26.08
CA GLU A 17 -0.28 -9.78 -26.74
C GLU A 17 -0.13 -9.96 -28.25
N ALA A 18 -1.05 -10.70 -28.86
CA ALA A 18 -1.29 -10.73 -30.30
C ALA A 18 -2.79 -10.99 -30.56
N ASP A 19 -3.51 -9.93 -30.91
CA ASP A 19 -4.72 -9.93 -31.76
C ASP A 19 -4.24 -9.82 -33.23
N SER A 20 -4.82 -10.36 -34.31
CA SER A 20 -6.15 -10.90 -34.58
C SER A 20 -6.20 -11.58 -35.98
N SER A 21 -7.17 -12.49 -36.15
CA SER A 21 -7.93 -12.86 -37.38
C SER A 21 -7.35 -13.77 -38.50
N ALA A 22 -8.06 -14.90 -38.64
CA ALA A 22 -8.54 -15.61 -39.86
C ALA A 22 -7.55 -16.31 -40.82
N SER A 23 -7.56 -17.65 -40.82
CA SER A 23 -8.17 -18.49 -41.90
C SER A 23 -7.90 -19.99 -41.68
N ALA A 24 -8.83 -20.82 -42.14
CA ALA A 24 -8.86 -22.28 -42.08
C ALA A 24 -7.65 -22.98 -42.76
N ASP A 25 -7.21 -24.13 -42.26
CA ASP A 25 -7.52 -25.46 -42.82
C ASP A 25 -6.63 -26.58 -42.24
N THR A 26 -7.26 -27.74 -42.03
CA THR A 26 -6.78 -29.14 -42.01
C THR A 26 -5.30 -29.48 -41.74
N ALA A 27 -5.06 -30.37 -40.77
CA ALA A 27 -4.56 -31.75 -40.99
C ALA A 27 -3.89 -32.33 -39.72
N SER A 28 -4.48 -33.41 -39.19
CA SER A 28 -3.88 -34.77 -39.16
C SER A 28 -3.33 -35.23 -37.80
N LYS A 29 -4.06 -36.19 -37.25
CA LYS A 29 -3.68 -37.21 -36.28
C LYS A 29 -2.29 -37.82 -36.56
N ALA A 30 -1.56 -38.15 -35.50
CA ALA A 30 -0.78 -39.38 -35.43
C ALA A 30 -0.67 -39.83 -33.97
N SER A 31 -1.37 -40.92 -33.67
CA SER A 31 -1.30 -41.74 -32.47
C SER A 31 -0.32 -42.89 -32.70
N VAL A 32 0.60 -43.13 -31.76
CA VAL A 32 1.23 -44.45 -31.45
C VAL A 32 1.82 -44.26 -30.05
N GLY A 33 1.71 -45.13 -29.05
CA GLY A 33 1.17 -46.47 -28.89
C GLY A 33 1.68 -46.92 -27.51
N ALA A 34 0.79 -47.49 -26.70
CA ALA A 34 1.10 -47.98 -25.35
C ALA A 34 1.89 -49.29 -25.39
N SER A 35 2.69 -49.51 -24.34
CA SER A 35 3.02 -50.86 -23.86
C SER A 35 3.16 -50.81 -22.34
N ASP A 36 2.25 -51.51 -21.68
CA ASP A 36 2.25 -51.84 -20.25
C ASP A 36 3.43 -52.75 -19.91
N ASP A 37 3.94 -52.65 -18.68
CA ASP A 37 4.35 -53.84 -17.92
C ASP A 37 4.31 -53.55 -16.40
N ASP A 38 3.67 -54.48 -15.69
CA ASP A 38 3.39 -54.48 -14.25
C ASP A 38 4.63 -54.85 -13.41
N GLY A 39 4.67 -54.36 -12.16
CA GLY A 39 5.68 -54.78 -11.20
C GLY A 39 5.44 -54.23 -9.79
N ALA A 40 4.54 -54.87 -9.05
CA ALA A 40 4.24 -54.58 -7.65
C ALA A 40 5.44 -54.87 -6.73
N ALA A 41 5.72 -53.95 -5.81
CA ALA A 41 6.48 -54.23 -4.59
C ALA A 41 5.94 -53.40 -3.41
N GLN A 42 5.22 -54.07 -2.53
CA GLN A 42 4.90 -53.61 -1.19
C GLN A 42 6.18 -53.53 -0.37
N SER A 43 6.43 -52.41 0.32
CA SER A 43 7.29 -52.41 1.49
C SER A 43 6.70 -51.53 2.58
N THR A 44 6.50 -52.17 3.72
CA THR A 44 6.06 -51.65 5.01
C THR A 44 7.19 -50.87 5.67
N ALA A 45 6.94 -49.64 6.11
CA ALA A 45 7.86 -48.89 6.97
C ALA A 45 7.11 -48.25 8.15
N SER A 46 7.23 -48.96 9.27
CA SER A 46 7.20 -48.58 10.69
C SER A 46 7.04 -47.09 11.07
N ASP A 47 6.08 -46.88 11.97
CA ASP A 47 5.89 -45.72 12.83
C ASP A 47 7.13 -45.36 13.66
N GLY A 48 7.47 -44.07 13.66
CA GLY A 48 8.42 -43.41 14.56
C GLY A 48 8.11 -41.90 14.60
N PRO A 49 8.13 -41.24 15.76
CA PRO A 49 7.24 -40.12 16.05
C PRO A 49 7.69 -38.82 15.37
N SER A 50 6.74 -38.18 14.69
CA SER A 50 6.85 -36.81 14.23
C SER A 50 6.81 -35.86 15.43
N SER A 51 7.96 -35.36 15.84
CA SER A 51 8.04 -34.21 16.74
C SER A 51 7.62 -32.95 15.98
N ALA A 52 6.31 -32.72 15.88
CA ALA A 52 5.75 -31.43 15.54
C ALA A 52 6.05 -30.45 16.68
N ALA A 53 7.21 -29.78 16.59
CA ALA A 53 7.50 -28.64 17.45
C ALA A 53 6.51 -27.52 17.07
N SER A 54 5.46 -27.38 17.87
CA SER A 54 4.53 -26.26 17.81
C SER A 54 5.28 -24.97 18.15
N TRP A 55 5.68 -24.22 17.12
CA TRP A 55 6.20 -22.86 17.29
C TRP A 55 5.05 -21.88 17.52
N THR A 56 4.34 -22.06 18.63
CA THR A 56 3.43 -21.05 19.21
C THR A 56 4.21 -20.02 20.06
N GLY A 57 5.54 -20.07 20.07
CA GLY A 57 6.39 -19.28 20.97
C GLY A 57 6.95 -17.95 20.43
N VAL A 58 6.68 -17.54 19.18
CA VAL A 58 7.30 -16.32 18.61
C VAL A 58 6.33 -15.15 18.42
N MET A 59 5.02 -15.34 18.58
CA MET A 59 4.09 -14.21 18.65
C MET A 59 4.20 -13.40 19.95
N GLY A 60 4.80 -13.95 21.01
CA GLY A 60 4.85 -13.34 22.34
C GLY A 60 5.96 -12.33 22.60
N SER A 61 6.72 -11.86 21.60
CA SER A 61 7.84 -10.91 21.84
C SER A 61 7.84 -9.63 21.01
N ILE A 62 6.80 -9.39 20.20
CA ILE A 62 6.58 -8.09 19.55
C ILE A 62 5.86 -7.10 20.51
N ASP A 63 5.23 -7.62 21.57
CA ASP A 63 4.20 -6.91 22.33
C ASP A 63 4.68 -6.14 23.58
N ASP A 64 5.86 -6.42 24.14
CA ASP A 64 6.19 -5.97 25.52
C ASP A 64 7.16 -4.80 25.68
N ALA A 65 7.47 -4.05 24.61
CA ALA A 65 8.37 -2.88 24.71
C ALA A 65 7.88 -1.61 24.02
N LEU A 66 6.56 -1.41 23.91
CA LEU A 66 5.98 -0.15 23.44
C LEU A 66 5.32 0.62 24.60
N LEU A 67 5.95 1.75 24.93
CA LEU A 67 5.33 2.99 25.40
C LEU A 67 4.69 2.97 26.81
N ASN A 68 5.48 3.32 27.83
CA ASN A 68 4.97 4.00 29.02
C ASN A 68 4.43 5.39 28.62
N ILE A 69 3.17 5.44 28.17
CA ILE A 69 2.43 6.70 27.84
C ILE A 69 1.84 7.35 29.10
N GLU A 70 1.95 6.73 30.27
CA GLU A 70 1.53 7.33 31.53
C GLU A 70 2.63 8.24 32.09
N THR A 71 2.73 9.45 31.52
CA THR A 71 3.09 10.74 32.17
C THR A 71 3.55 11.73 31.09
N LEU A 72 2.60 12.39 30.42
CA LEU A 72 2.88 13.53 29.56
C LEU A 72 2.86 14.81 30.40
N GLY A 73 3.97 15.11 31.08
CA GLY A 73 4.22 16.40 31.72
C GLY A 73 4.83 17.37 30.71
N GLY A 74 4.00 18.15 30.02
CA GLY A 74 4.42 19.21 29.09
C GLY A 74 3.20 19.89 28.48
N SER A 75 3.25 21.21 28.27
CA SER A 75 2.13 21.96 27.66
C SER A 75 1.84 21.44 26.25
N LYS A 76 0.60 21.02 25.98
CA LYS A 76 0.13 20.69 24.63
C LYS A 76 0.22 21.95 23.77
N ALA A 77 1.20 22.06 22.88
CA ALA A 77 1.24 23.14 21.92
C ALA A 77 0.05 22.97 20.97
N GLN A 78 -0.90 23.90 21.02
CA GLN A 78 -2.07 23.87 20.13
C GLN A 78 -1.62 23.97 18.67
N THR A 79 -2.22 23.16 17.81
CA THR A 79 -1.96 23.18 16.37
C THR A 79 -2.98 24.12 15.70
N THR A 80 -2.53 24.96 14.77
CA THR A 80 -3.44 25.84 14.02
C THR A 80 -4.40 25.00 13.15
N GLN A 81 -5.58 25.54 12.82
CA GLN A 81 -6.53 24.85 11.95
C GLN A 81 -5.91 24.44 10.60
N VAL A 82 -5.11 25.33 10.01
CA VAL A 82 -4.38 25.08 8.74
C VAL A 82 -3.49 23.84 8.88
N ASP A 83 -2.67 23.81 9.94
CA ASP A 83 -1.72 22.72 10.14
C ASP A 83 -2.42 21.41 10.54
N ALA A 84 -3.55 21.48 11.24
CA ALA A 84 -4.38 20.34 11.58
C ALA A 84 -5.01 19.69 10.33
N VAL A 85 -5.54 20.50 9.40
CA VAL A 85 -6.08 20.02 8.12
C VAL A 85 -4.96 19.45 7.24
N ARG A 86 -3.80 20.10 7.20
CA ARG A 86 -2.63 19.56 6.51
C ARG A 86 -2.20 18.21 7.09
N LEU A 87 -2.11 18.10 8.43
CA LEU A 87 -1.78 16.82 9.06
C LEU A 87 -2.83 15.76 8.70
N ALA A 88 -4.11 16.10 8.73
CA ALA A 88 -5.17 15.17 8.34
C ALA A 88 -5.00 14.69 6.89
N ASN A 89 -4.71 15.59 5.94
CA ASN A 89 -4.48 15.19 4.54
C ASN A 89 -3.24 14.31 4.33
N GLN A 90 -2.18 14.54 5.11
CA GLN A 90 -0.91 13.79 4.99
C GLN A 90 -0.97 12.44 5.72
N ALA A 91 -1.54 12.42 6.93
CA ALA A 91 -1.52 11.29 7.86
C ALA A 91 -2.81 10.46 7.88
N THR A 92 -3.89 10.89 7.21
CA THR A 92 -5.16 10.14 7.12
C THR A 92 -5.66 10.07 5.67
N PHE A 93 -6.84 9.50 5.47
CA PHE A 93 -7.54 9.53 4.19
C PHE A 93 -8.32 10.82 3.94
N GLY A 94 -8.17 11.83 4.80
CA GLY A 94 -8.71 13.17 4.61
C GLY A 94 -9.40 13.71 5.87
N PRO A 95 -9.62 15.03 5.92
CA PRO A 95 -10.13 15.71 7.09
C PRO A 95 -11.62 15.42 7.33
N THR A 96 -12.00 15.47 8.61
CA THR A 96 -13.37 15.69 9.07
C THR A 96 -13.34 16.82 10.09
N GLU A 97 -14.46 17.51 10.33
CA GLU A 97 -14.47 18.60 11.32
C GLU A 97 -14.05 18.11 12.71
N ALA A 98 -14.49 16.91 13.11
CA ALA A 98 -14.11 16.27 14.36
C ALA A 98 -12.60 15.93 14.42
N LEU A 99 -12.03 15.40 13.33
CA LEU A 99 -10.60 15.08 13.27
C LEU A 99 -9.74 16.35 13.36
N VAL A 100 -10.09 17.39 12.62
CA VAL A 100 -9.37 18.68 12.63
C VAL A 100 -9.43 19.32 14.01
N SER A 101 -10.61 19.30 14.65
CA SER A 101 -10.78 19.80 16.02
C SER A 101 -9.90 19.00 17.00
N ARG A 102 -9.91 17.67 16.91
CA ARG A 102 -9.08 16.81 17.76
C ARG A 102 -7.59 17.10 17.59
N ILE A 103 -7.08 17.15 16.35
CA ILE A 103 -5.66 17.46 16.09
C ILE A 103 -5.30 18.84 16.66
N SER A 104 -6.16 19.85 16.45
CA SER A 104 -5.93 21.21 16.97
C SER A 104 -5.84 21.24 18.50
N GLU A 105 -6.70 20.47 19.17
CA GLU A 105 -6.77 20.39 20.63
C GLU A 105 -5.57 19.66 21.25
N VAL A 106 -5.19 18.48 20.72
CA VAL A 106 -4.13 17.67 21.33
C VAL A 106 -2.73 17.99 20.81
N GLY A 107 -2.64 18.59 19.63
CA GLY A 107 -1.38 18.85 18.92
C GLY A 107 -0.90 17.65 18.08
N ALA A 108 -0.16 17.94 17.01
CA ALA A 108 0.30 16.95 16.03
C ALA A 108 1.06 15.77 16.66
N THR A 109 2.05 16.04 17.52
CA THR A 109 2.88 15.00 18.16
C THR A 109 2.05 14.04 19.01
N HIS A 110 1.10 14.55 19.80
CA HIS A 110 0.23 13.73 20.62
C HIS A 110 -0.77 12.94 19.78
N TRP A 111 -1.36 13.56 18.76
CA TRP A 111 -2.28 12.85 17.87
C TRP A 111 -1.58 11.69 17.14
N ILE A 112 -0.34 11.89 16.67
CA ILE A 112 0.46 10.82 16.05
C ILE A 112 0.75 9.70 17.06
N ALA A 113 1.16 10.05 18.29
CA ALA A 113 1.38 9.06 19.34
C ALA A 113 0.11 8.28 19.69
N ASP A 114 -1.03 8.95 19.82
CA ASP A 114 -2.35 8.34 20.04
C ASP A 114 -2.65 7.33 18.93
N GLN A 115 -2.49 7.72 17.66
CA GLN A 115 -2.72 6.86 16.49
C GLN A 115 -1.80 5.63 16.46
N MET A 116 -0.50 5.81 16.74
CA MET A 116 0.45 4.69 16.80
C MET A 116 0.18 3.74 17.98
N SER A 117 -0.41 4.26 19.06
CA SER A 117 -0.77 3.50 20.25
C SER A 117 -2.08 2.72 20.12
N LEU A 118 -2.87 2.94 19.06
CA LEU A 118 -4.06 2.12 18.81
C LEU A 118 -3.61 0.66 18.58
N ARG A 119 -4.04 -0.23 19.48
CA ARG A 119 -3.69 -1.66 19.48
C ARG A 119 -4.88 -2.53 19.12
N GLN A 120 -4.57 -3.65 18.46
CA GLN A 120 -5.40 -4.85 18.46
C GLN A 120 -5.17 -5.55 19.80
N SER A 121 -5.79 -5.12 20.89
CA SER A 121 -5.85 -6.02 22.06
C SER A 121 -6.91 -5.65 23.08
N PHE A 122 -7.57 -6.73 23.48
CA PHE A 122 -8.47 -6.88 24.60
C PHE A 122 -7.82 -6.34 25.88
N LYS A 123 -8.04 -5.06 26.22
CA LYS A 123 -7.73 -4.58 27.57
C LYS A 123 -8.78 -5.19 28.48
N ARG A 124 -8.45 -6.27 29.20
CA ARG A 124 -9.28 -6.75 30.32
C ARG A 124 -9.35 -5.61 31.33
N SER A 125 -10.49 -4.93 31.38
CA SER A 125 -10.77 -3.92 32.40
C SER A 125 -10.69 -4.57 33.77
N LEU A 126 -9.86 -4.04 34.67
CA LEU A 126 -9.83 -4.42 36.08
C LEU A 126 -11.07 -3.91 36.84
N THR A 127 -11.96 -3.15 36.20
CA THR A 127 -13.08 -2.45 36.87
C THR A 127 -14.45 -2.66 36.23
N GLY A 128 -14.62 -3.63 35.33
CA GLY A 128 -15.95 -4.12 34.92
C GLY A 128 -16.81 -3.16 34.07
N THR A 129 -16.38 -1.94 33.77
CA THR A 129 -17.07 -1.08 32.79
C THR A 129 -16.64 -1.46 31.38
N GLN A 130 -17.62 -1.76 30.51
CA GLN A 130 -17.41 -2.05 29.09
C GLN A 130 -16.66 -0.90 28.40
N GLY A 131 -15.34 -1.04 28.25
CA GLY A 131 -14.56 -0.19 27.36
C GLY A 131 -15.06 -0.38 25.93
N VAL A 132 -15.31 0.73 25.23
CA VAL A 132 -15.65 0.70 23.81
C VAL A 132 -14.50 0.02 23.06
N LYS A 133 -14.74 -1.19 22.56
CA LYS A 133 -13.83 -1.87 21.62
C LYS A 133 -13.74 -1.01 20.37
N MET A 134 -12.57 -0.44 20.09
CA MET A 134 -12.26 0.10 18.76
C MET A 134 -11.30 -0.90 18.11
N PRO A 135 -11.79 -1.99 17.49
CA PRO A 135 -10.90 -2.91 16.80
C PRO A 135 -10.15 -2.14 15.71
N LEU A 136 -8.84 -2.39 15.58
CA LEU A 136 -8.07 -1.87 14.44
C LEU A 136 -8.74 -2.31 13.14
N SER A 137 -8.63 -1.46 12.12
CA SER A 137 -9.13 -1.81 10.79
C SER A 137 -8.42 -3.05 10.26
N ARG A 138 -9.22 -3.96 9.72
CA ARG A 138 -8.78 -5.22 9.14
C ARG A 138 -9.59 -5.52 7.89
N TYR A 139 -8.95 -6.25 6.99
CA TYR A 139 -9.62 -6.81 5.83
C TYR A 139 -10.08 -8.22 6.19
N THR A 140 -11.36 -8.52 5.94
CA THR A 140 -12.06 -9.74 6.37
C THR A 140 -12.95 -10.33 5.28
N SER A 141 -13.50 -9.50 4.38
CA SER A 141 -14.36 -9.88 3.27
C SER A 141 -13.68 -10.83 2.30
N GLY A 142 -14.51 -11.60 1.59
CA GLY A 142 -14.08 -12.62 0.62
C GLY A 142 -14.04 -14.03 1.18
N GLY A 143 -13.76 -14.97 0.30
CA GLY A 143 -13.66 -16.39 0.58
C GLY A 143 -12.49 -16.77 1.48
N THR A 144 -12.36 -18.06 1.73
CA THR A 144 -11.31 -18.65 2.58
C THR A 144 -10.21 -19.29 1.72
N ASN A 145 -9.35 -20.07 2.37
CA ASN A 145 -8.31 -20.86 1.72
C ASN A 145 -8.85 -22.09 0.96
N ALA A 146 -10.17 -22.32 0.95
CA ALA A 146 -10.79 -23.47 0.28
C ALA A 146 -10.55 -23.52 -1.24
N VAL A 147 -10.36 -22.36 -1.88
CA VAL A 147 -10.02 -22.26 -3.32
C VAL A 147 -8.73 -23.01 -3.68
N HIS A 148 -7.79 -23.15 -2.72
CA HIS A 148 -6.54 -23.89 -2.91
C HIS A 148 -6.54 -25.28 -2.24
N LYS A 149 -7.66 -25.71 -1.64
CA LYS A 149 -7.80 -27.03 -1.00
C LYS A 149 -8.70 -27.98 -1.77
N HIS A 150 -9.69 -27.43 -2.49
CA HIS A 150 -10.72 -28.20 -3.18
C HIS A 150 -10.62 -27.99 -4.68
N THR A 151 -9.59 -28.58 -5.27
CA THR A 151 -9.32 -28.52 -6.70
C THR A 151 -9.85 -29.78 -7.41
N SER A 152 -10.29 -29.67 -8.66
CA SER A 152 -10.71 -30.83 -9.48
C SER A 152 -10.01 -30.82 -10.85
N ARG A 153 -9.88 -32.00 -11.47
CA ARG A 153 -9.34 -32.15 -12.84
C ARG A 153 -10.30 -31.65 -13.91
N THR A 154 -11.59 -31.68 -13.63
CA THR A 154 -12.64 -31.52 -14.64
C THR A 154 -13.58 -30.36 -14.38
N VAL A 155 -13.51 -29.76 -13.18
CA VAL A 155 -14.34 -28.62 -12.82
C VAL A 155 -13.53 -27.55 -12.10
N ASP A 156 -13.68 -26.30 -12.53
CA ASP A 156 -13.10 -25.17 -11.82
C ASP A 156 -13.75 -25.01 -10.43
N PHE A 157 -13.02 -24.45 -9.46
CA PHE A 157 -13.53 -24.27 -8.09
C PHE A 157 -14.89 -23.58 -8.05
N CYS A 158 -15.12 -22.62 -8.96
CA CYS A 158 -16.36 -21.86 -9.05
C CYS A 158 -17.44 -22.45 -9.96
N GLN A 159 -17.17 -23.54 -10.67
CA GLN A 159 -18.18 -24.18 -11.52
C GLN A 159 -19.30 -24.77 -10.65
N GLY A 160 -20.55 -24.40 -10.96
CA GLY A 160 -21.73 -24.83 -10.20
C GLY A 160 -21.89 -24.17 -8.83
N ARG A 161 -21.08 -23.15 -8.50
CA ARG A 161 -21.26 -22.29 -7.31
C ARG A 161 -22.01 -21.00 -7.66
N GLU A 162 -22.26 -20.19 -6.63
CA GLU A 162 -22.90 -18.88 -6.75
C GLU A 162 -22.24 -17.99 -7.83
N PRO A 163 -23.01 -17.14 -8.55
CA PRO A 163 -22.51 -16.34 -9.69
C PRO A 163 -21.28 -15.49 -9.40
N ASN A 164 -21.12 -15.04 -8.15
CA ASN A 164 -20.03 -14.18 -7.71
C ASN A 164 -18.82 -14.93 -7.12
N CYS A 165 -18.77 -16.26 -7.25
CA CYS A 165 -17.69 -17.06 -6.66
C CYS A 165 -16.29 -16.57 -7.06
N TRP A 166 -16.05 -16.30 -8.35
CA TRP A 166 -14.76 -15.82 -8.84
C TRP A 166 -14.35 -14.50 -8.19
N ARG A 167 -15.28 -13.55 -8.11
CA ARG A 167 -15.06 -12.27 -7.43
C ARG A 167 -14.71 -12.49 -5.96
N ASP A 168 -15.46 -13.32 -5.27
CA ASP A 168 -15.36 -13.47 -3.82
C ASP A 168 -14.13 -14.28 -3.37
N TRP A 169 -13.65 -15.21 -4.18
CA TRP A 169 -12.56 -16.14 -3.81
C TRP A 169 -11.23 -15.87 -4.51
N SER A 170 -11.25 -15.24 -5.68
CA SER A 170 -10.08 -15.12 -6.55
C SER A 170 -9.65 -13.67 -6.84
N SER A 171 -10.51 -12.68 -6.59
CA SER A 171 -10.21 -11.27 -6.90
C SER A 171 -9.87 -10.42 -5.68
N SER A 172 -9.33 -9.22 -5.90
CA SER A 172 -9.15 -8.22 -4.84
C SER A 172 -10.43 -7.46 -4.47
N THR A 173 -11.54 -7.66 -5.19
CA THR A 173 -12.79 -6.88 -4.99
C THR A 173 -13.28 -6.87 -3.54
N PRO A 174 -13.33 -8.01 -2.82
CA PRO A 174 -13.76 -7.99 -1.42
C PRO A 174 -12.81 -7.22 -0.50
N LEU A 175 -11.52 -7.27 -0.80
CA LEU A 175 -10.49 -6.48 -0.10
C LEU A 175 -10.65 -4.98 -0.38
N VAL A 176 -11.02 -4.58 -1.61
CA VAL A 176 -11.31 -3.18 -1.98
C VAL A 176 -12.48 -2.62 -1.17
N TRP A 177 -13.55 -3.39 -0.98
CA TRP A 177 -14.68 -2.97 -0.16
C TRP A 177 -14.26 -2.66 1.28
N ASP A 178 -13.55 -3.58 1.92
CA ASP A 178 -13.07 -3.38 3.28
C ASP A 178 -12.08 -2.23 3.39
N PHE A 179 -11.19 -2.09 2.39
CA PHE A 179 -10.27 -0.96 2.29
C PHE A 179 -10.99 0.38 2.34
N TYR A 180 -11.98 0.61 1.48
CA TYR A 180 -12.65 1.90 1.45
C TYR A 180 -13.58 2.12 2.67
N ARG A 181 -14.21 1.07 3.19
CA ARG A 181 -14.97 1.15 4.46
C ARG A 181 -14.07 1.58 5.62
N ASN A 182 -12.89 0.97 5.72
CA ASN A 182 -11.89 1.27 6.74
C ASN A 182 -11.27 2.66 6.52
N ALA A 183 -10.94 3.01 5.27
CA ALA A 183 -10.36 4.32 4.95
C ALA A 183 -11.31 5.46 5.32
N VAL A 184 -12.62 5.29 5.08
CA VAL A 184 -13.62 6.30 5.43
C VAL A 184 -13.99 6.31 6.92
N ASN A 185 -14.09 5.16 7.60
CA ASN A 185 -14.69 5.10 8.95
C ASN A 185 -13.73 4.62 10.06
N GLY A 186 -12.62 3.98 9.71
CA GLY A 186 -11.71 3.34 10.66
C GLY A 186 -10.99 4.37 11.54
N PRO A 187 -10.80 4.07 12.84
CA PRO A 187 -10.20 5.02 13.78
C PRO A 187 -8.67 5.10 13.70
N ASP A 188 -8.01 4.08 13.14
CA ASP A 188 -6.56 3.91 12.99
C ASP A 188 -6.06 4.42 11.64
N GLN A 189 -6.50 5.62 11.26
CA GLN A 189 -6.23 6.24 9.98
C GLN A 189 -4.75 6.30 9.61
N LEU A 190 -3.87 6.60 10.56
CA LEU A 190 -2.42 6.66 10.30
C LEU A 190 -1.86 5.28 9.93
N ARG A 191 -2.30 4.22 10.62
CA ARG A 191 -1.87 2.84 10.35
C ARG A 191 -2.25 2.44 8.93
N GLN A 192 -3.49 2.73 8.53
CA GLN A 192 -3.97 2.42 7.19
C GLN A 192 -3.27 3.24 6.10
N ARG A 193 -2.95 4.52 6.35
CA ARG A 193 -2.20 5.35 5.39
C ARG A 193 -0.76 4.90 5.22
N VAL A 194 -0.09 4.51 6.29
CA VAL A 194 1.24 3.92 6.21
C VAL A 194 1.18 2.55 5.53
N GLY A 195 0.16 1.72 5.83
CA GLY A 195 -0.08 0.46 5.12
C GLY A 195 -0.23 0.64 3.61
N LEU A 196 -0.97 1.67 3.16
CA LEU A 196 -1.05 2.01 1.73
C LEU A 196 0.31 2.45 1.17
N ALA A 197 1.06 3.30 1.87
CA ALA A 197 2.39 3.74 1.42
C ALA A 197 3.37 2.55 1.28
N LEU A 198 3.30 1.58 2.21
CA LEU A 198 4.06 0.33 2.15
C LEU A 198 3.59 -0.58 1.01
N GLN A 199 2.29 -0.69 0.77
CA GLN A 199 1.75 -1.44 -0.38
C GLN A 199 2.28 -0.88 -1.70
N GLN A 200 2.54 0.43 -1.77
CA GLN A 200 3.17 1.04 -2.95
C GLN A 200 4.69 0.88 -3.01
N LEU A 201 5.33 0.37 -1.96
CA LEU A 201 6.76 0.06 -1.94
C LEU A 201 7.00 -1.43 -2.21
N VAL A 202 6.32 -2.30 -1.47
CA VAL A 202 6.43 -3.76 -1.57
C VAL A 202 5.21 -4.32 -2.31
N VAL A 203 5.22 -4.13 -3.62
CA VAL A 203 4.06 -4.31 -4.50
C VAL A 203 3.72 -5.79 -4.72
N VAL A 204 2.44 -6.13 -4.60
CA VAL A 204 1.82 -7.34 -5.17
C VAL A 204 0.56 -6.92 -5.92
N SER A 205 0.14 -7.71 -6.92
CA SER A 205 -0.99 -7.36 -7.76
C SER A 205 -1.95 -8.51 -7.99
N ASN A 206 -3.26 -8.24 -7.92
CA ASN A 206 -4.29 -9.19 -8.37
C ASN A 206 -4.34 -9.37 -9.90
N PHE A 207 -3.56 -8.60 -10.68
CA PHE A 207 -3.38 -8.91 -12.10
C PHE A 207 -2.65 -10.23 -12.33
N GLU A 208 -1.70 -10.56 -11.45
CA GLU A 208 -0.85 -11.73 -11.59
C GLU A 208 -1.21 -12.81 -10.56
N VAL A 209 -1.53 -12.41 -9.32
CA VAL A 209 -1.89 -13.36 -8.25
C VAL A 209 -3.39 -13.44 -8.04
N SER A 210 -3.92 -14.65 -8.12
CA SER A 210 -5.32 -14.98 -7.83
C SER A 210 -5.46 -15.56 -6.42
N GLY A 211 -6.50 -15.15 -5.67
CA GLY A 211 -6.80 -15.69 -4.34
C GLY A 211 -7.03 -14.59 -3.31
N THR A 212 -8.30 -14.27 -3.07
CA THR A 212 -8.72 -13.15 -2.22
C THR A 212 -8.13 -13.24 -0.81
N TYR A 213 -8.13 -14.44 -0.21
CA TYR A 213 -7.63 -14.62 1.16
C TYR A 213 -6.12 -14.34 1.28
N GLY A 214 -5.31 -14.68 0.28
CA GLY A 214 -3.87 -14.41 0.27
C GLY A 214 -3.59 -12.92 0.16
N LEU A 215 -4.23 -12.24 -0.80
CA LEU A 215 -4.12 -10.78 -0.97
C LEU A 215 -4.55 -10.05 0.31
N ARG A 216 -5.64 -10.51 0.94
CA ARG A 216 -6.12 -10.01 2.22
C ARG A 216 -5.08 -10.17 3.32
N ASN A 217 -4.49 -11.36 3.46
CA ASN A 217 -3.47 -11.65 4.47
C ASN A 217 -2.21 -10.80 4.27
N TYR A 218 -1.74 -10.65 3.03
CA TYR A 218 -0.60 -9.80 2.70
C TYR A 218 -0.83 -8.34 3.12
N ASN A 219 -1.98 -7.77 2.73
CA ASN A 219 -2.28 -6.38 3.05
C ASN A 219 -2.57 -6.18 4.56
N ASN A 220 -3.12 -7.18 5.25
CA ASN A 220 -3.24 -7.17 6.71
C ASN A 220 -1.86 -7.19 7.39
N MET A 221 -0.88 -7.95 6.87
CA MET A 221 0.50 -7.94 7.37
C MET A 221 1.14 -6.55 7.23
N LEU A 222 0.88 -5.82 6.12
CA LEU A 222 1.35 -4.44 5.99
C LEU A 222 0.77 -3.50 7.06
N LEU A 223 -0.50 -3.68 7.44
CA LEU A 223 -1.12 -2.91 8.53
C LEU A 223 -0.47 -3.22 9.90
N ASP A 224 -0.10 -4.47 10.13
CA ASP A 224 0.57 -4.89 11.37
C ASP A 224 1.97 -4.29 11.49
N HIS A 225 2.69 -4.28 10.38
CA HIS A 225 4.06 -3.78 10.31
C HIS A 225 4.18 -2.27 10.05
N ALA A 226 3.07 -1.54 9.90
CA ALA A 226 3.06 -0.10 9.63
C ALA A 226 3.94 0.73 10.59
N PHE A 227 4.05 0.33 11.86
CA PHE A 227 4.89 0.99 12.86
C PHE A 227 5.97 0.05 13.43
N GLY A 228 6.27 -1.05 12.73
CA GLY A 228 7.21 -2.08 13.15
C GLY A 228 8.66 -1.75 12.75
N ASN A 229 9.45 -2.79 12.45
CA ASN A 229 10.78 -2.65 11.87
C ASN A 229 10.79 -3.05 10.39
N TYR A 230 11.50 -2.29 9.57
CA TYR A 230 11.61 -2.56 8.13
C TYR A 230 12.32 -3.88 7.82
N ARG A 231 13.28 -4.32 8.64
CA ARG A 231 13.90 -5.65 8.50
C ARG A 231 12.87 -6.76 8.66
N ASP A 232 11.99 -6.63 9.65
CA ASP A 232 10.95 -7.63 9.94
C ASP A 232 9.87 -7.62 8.86
N LEU A 233 9.51 -6.43 8.37
CA LEU A 233 8.64 -6.30 7.21
C LEU A 233 9.24 -6.98 5.97
N LEU A 234 10.51 -6.71 5.63
CA LEU A 234 11.18 -7.36 4.50
C LEU A 234 11.21 -8.88 4.67
N ARG A 235 11.46 -9.40 5.88
CA ARG A 235 11.37 -10.84 6.14
C ARG A 235 9.98 -11.38 5.80
N LYS A 236 8.92 -10.71 6.25
CA LYS A 236 7.53 -11.12 5.99
C LYS A 236 7.14 -10.99 4.52
N VAL A 237 7.68 -10.00 3.81
CA VAL A 237 7.50 -9.86 2.37
C VAL A 237 8.20 -11.00 1.62
N ILE A 238 9.47 -11.30 1.95
CA ILE A 238 10.24 -12.39 1.33
C ILE A 238 9.54 -13.73 1.56
N LEU A 239 9.06 -13.99 2.78
CA LEU A 239 8.39 -15.25 3.12
C LEU A 239 6.91 -15.29 2.75
N SER A 240 6.34 -14.22 2.20
CA SER A 240 4.93 -14.23 1.79
C SER A 240 4.76 -15.13 0.57
N PRO A 241 3.89 -16.15 0.61
CA PRO A 241 3.64 -16.99 -0.56
C PRO A 241 2.93 -16.24 -1.70
N VAL A 242 2.22 -15.13 -1.41
CA VAL A 242 1.65 -14.24 -2.44
C VAL A 242 2.75 -13.46 -3.16
N MET A 243 3.77 -12.99 -2.42
CA MET A 243 4.95 -12.37 -3.04
C MET A 243 5.78 -13.41 -3.79
N GLY A 244 5.87 -14.62 -3.21
CA GLY A 244 6.43 -15.81 -3.82
C GLY A 244 5.88 -16.09 -5.21
N ASP A 245 4.55 -16.11 -5.35
CA ASP A 245 3.84 -16.30 -6.61
C ASP A 245 4.00 -15.09 -7.54
N TYR A 246 3.90 -13.87 -7.02
CA TYR A 246 3.96 -12.63 -7.81
C TYR A 246 5.28 -12.43 -8.54
N LEU A 247 6.41 -12.79 -7.93
CA LEU A 247 7.75 -12.55 -8.50
C LEU A 247 8.54 -13.83 -8.77
N ASP A 248 7.84 -14.96 -8.91
CA ASP A 248 8.42 -16.28 -9.18
C ASP A 248 9.53 -16.67 -8.17
N HIS A 249 9.38 -16.25 -6.91
CA HIS A 249 10.31 -16.59 -5.83
C HIS A 249 9.96 -17.92 -5.15
N VAL A 250 8.68 -18.27 -5.12
CA VAL A 250 8.26 -19.58 -4.60
C VAL A 250 8.75 -20.69 -5.53
N ASN A 251 9.19 -21.80 -4.95
CA ASN A 251 9.77 -22.93 -5.65
C ASN A 251 11.05 -22.60 -6.45
N ASN A 252 11.73 -21.50 -6.11
CA ASN A 252 12.99 -21.12 -6.76
C ASN A 252 14.11 -22.13 -6.46
N ASP A 253 14.65 -22.75 -7.51
CA ASP A 253 15.55 -23.91 -7.44
C ASP A 253 17.01 -23.51 -7.69
N LYS A 254 17.94 -24.08 -6.91
CA LYS A 254 19.39 -23.86 -7.04
C LYS A 254 20.00 -24.23 -8.39
N LEU A 255 19.40 -25.10 -9.19
CA LEU A 255 19.90 -25.50 -10.51
C LEU A 255 19.55 -24.47 -11.58
N ALA A 256 18.46 -23.73 -11.39
CA ALA A 256 17.99 -22.70 -12.31
C ALA A 256 17.36 -21.53 -11.52
N PRO A 257 18.18 -20.76 -10.77
CA PRO A 257 17.65 -19.73 -9.90
C PRO A 257 17.01 -18.60 -10.72
N ASN A 258 15.77 -18.28 -10.41
CA ASN A 258 15.07 -17.12 -10.95
C ASN A 258 15.60 -15.84 -10.28
N GLU A 259 16.11 -14.90 -11.10
CA GLU A 259 16.69 -13.64 -10.65
C GLU A 259 15.65 -12.54 -10.41
N ASN A 260 14.39 -12.72 -10.80
CA ASN A 260 13.35 -11.68 -10.79
C ASN A 260 13.18 -11.09 -9.39
N PHE A 261 12.77 -11.90 -8.41
CA PHE A 261 12.59 -11.44 -7.03
C PHE A 261 13.86 -10.83 -6.41
N ALA A 262 15.03 -11.41 -6.67
CA ALA A 262 16.28 -10.86 -6.15
C ALA A 262 16.57 -9.45 -6.71
N ARG A 263 16.27 -9.23 -8.00
CA ARG A 263 16.39 -7.93 -8.65
C ARG A 263 15.39 -6.93 -8.05
N GLU A 264 14.13 -7.31 -7.92
CA GLU A 264 13.09 -6.44 -7.34
C GLU A 264 13.34 -6.12 -5.87
N LEU A 265 13.81 -7.10 -5.09
CA LEU A 265 14.20 -6.91 -3.69
C LEU A 265 15.31 -5.86 -3.53
N LEU A 266 16.32 -5.91 -4.40
CA LEU A 266 17.41 -4.93 -4.41
C LEU A 266 16.92 -3.57 -4.92
N GLN A 267 16.20 -3.54 -6.04
CA GLN A 267 15.95 -2.32 -6.80
C GLN A 267 14.70 -1.56 -6.36
N LEU A 268 13.60 -2.25 -6.09
CA LEU A 268 12.31 -1.62 -5.79
C LEU A 268 12.00 -1.62 -4.29
N PHE A 269 12.46 -2.63 -3.55
CA PHE A 269 12.06 -2.79 -2.15
C PHE A 269 13.09 -2.28 -1.15
N SER A 270 14.35 -2.10 -1.57
CA SER A 270 15.43 -1.84 -0.60
C SER A 270 16.38 -0.70 -0.96
N LEU A 271 17.06 -0.75 -2.11
CA LEU A 271 18.26 0.06 -2.34
C LEU A 271 18.11 1.10 -3.45
N GLY A 272 17.18 0.90 -4.39
CA GLY A 272 17.18 1.64 -5.65
C GLY A 272 18.34 1.22 -6.55
N THR A 273 18.43 1.86 -7.72
CA THR A 273 19.44 1.55 -8.75
C THR A 273 20.67 2.46 -8.68
N CYS A 274 20.61 3.60 -7.98
CA CYS A 274 21.70 4.59 -7.91
C CYS A 274 22.19 4.80 -6.47
N GLU A 275 23.51 4.84 -6.25
CA GLU A 275 24.08 5.16 -4.93
C GLU A 275 23.69 6.55 -4.44
N LEU A 276 23.24 6.64 -3.18
CA LEU A 276 22.75 7.85 -2.54
C LEU A 276 23.61 8.25 -1.34
N ASN A 277 23.75 9.55 -1.15
CA ASN A 277 24.10 10.13 0.15
C ASN A 277 22.92 9.98 1.12
N SER A 278 23.17 10.12 2.42
CA SER A 278 22.12 10.07 3.45
C SER A 278 21.07 11.18 3.33
N ASN A 279 21.35 12.25 2.58
CA ASN A 279 20.42 13.34 2.29
C ASN A 279 19.60 13.08 1.00
N GLY A 280 19.70 11.89 0.40
CA GLY A 280 18.97 11.47 -0.79
C GLY A 280 19.52 11.98 -2.12
N THR A 281 20.63 12.74 -2.13
CA THR A 281 21.29 13.12 -3.40
C THR A 281 22.18 12.01 -3.93
N LEU A 282 22.46 12.02 -5.23
CA LEU A 282 23.43 11.10 -5.85
C LEU A 282 24.81 11.29 -5.23
N LYS A 283 25.45 10.19 -4.82
CA LYS A 283 26.73 10.22 -4.08
C LYS A 283 27.86 10.94 -4.82
N SER A 284 27.91 10.80 -6.14
CA SER A 284 28.92 11.42 -7.01
C SER A 284 28.35 12.52 -7.93
N GLY A 285 27.11 12.96 -7.69
CA GLY A 285 26.38 13.82 -8.63
C GLY A 285 25.91 13.11 -9.90
N ALA A 286 26.32 11.86 -10.13
CA ALA A 286 25.85 10.99 -11.21
C ALA A 286 25.37 9.64 -10.65
N CYS A 287 24.51 8.94 -11.39
CA CYS A 287 24.05 7.62 -10.98
C CYS A 287 25.20 6.61 -11.10
N ILE A 288 25.63 6.08 -9.96
CA ILE A 288 26.50 4.89 -9.88
C ILE A 288 25.60 3.72 -9.51
N PRO A 289 25.61 2.59 -10.24
CA PRO A 289 24.83 1.41 -9.90
C PRO A 289 25.07 0.95 -8.45
N THR A 290 23.99 0.74 -7.69
CA THR A 290 24.05 0.21 -6.31
C THR A 290 24.51 -1.24 -6.26
N TYR A 291 24.25 -1.99 -7.33
CA TYR A 291 24.65 -3.37 -7.49
C TYR A 291 24.85 -3.72 -8.97
N ASN A 292 25.45 -4.87 -9.24
CA ASN A 292 25.63 -5.44 -10.57
C ASN A 292 24.87 -6.78 -10.72
N ASN A 293 24.88 -7.37 -11.91
CA ASN A 293 24.15 -8.62 -12.15
C ASN A 293 24.74 -9.83 -11.40
N GLU A 294 26.03 -9.80 -11.05
CA GLU A 294 26.64 -10.86 -10.23
C GLU A 294 26.04 -10.86 -8.83
N GLN A 295 25.81 -9.69 -8.24
CA GLN A 295 25.13 -9.55 -6.95
C GLN A 295 23.66 -9.96 -7.05
N VAL A 296 22.94 -9.60 -8.12
CA VAL A 296 21.56 -10.10 -8.34
C VAL A 296 21.54 -11.63 -8.32
N ARG A 297 22.46 -12.27 -9.06
CA ARG A 297 22.58 -13.72 -9.09
C ARG A 297 22.94 -14.32 -7.74
N ALA A 298 23.87 -13.72 -7.00
CA ALA A 298 24.25 -14.17 -5.66
C ALA A 298 23.05 -14.14 -4.69
N TYR A 299 22.22 -13.10 -4.76
CA TYR A 299 20.98 -13.01 -3.97
C TYR A 299 19.94 -14.02 -4.43
N ALA A 300 19.78 -14.23 -5.73
CA ALA A 300 18.88 -15.24 -6.27
C ALA A 300 19.21 -16.63 -5.73
N PHE A 301 20.49 -17.03 -5.78
CA PHE A 301 20.97 -18.28 -5.19
C PHE A 301 20.71 -18.35 -3.67
N ALA A 302 21.05 -17.30 -2.92
CA ALA A 302 20.82 -17.25 -1.47
C ALA A 302 19.34 -17.39 -1.09
N LEU A 303 18.42 -17.02 -1.99
CA LEU A 303 16.97 -17.08 -1.81
C LEU A 303 16.34 -18.32 -2.46
N THR A 304 17.10 -19.32 -2.88
CA THR A 304 16.55 -20.60 -3.37
C THR A 304 16.06 -21.48 -2.22
N GLY A 305 15.24 -22.49 -2.53
CA GLY A 305 14.84 -23.51 -1.57
C GLY A 305 13.66 -23.14 -0.67
N TRP A 306 12.76 -22.28 -1.14
CA TRP A 306 11.51 -21.96 -0.46
C TRP A 306 10.32 -22.50 -1.28
N THR A 307 9.30 -23.00 -0.59
CA THR A 307 8.03 -23.46 -1.19
C THR A 307 6.84 -22.93 -0.40
N TYR A 308 5.64 -23.11 -0.94
CA TYR A 308 4.38 -22.76 -0.27
C TYR A 308 4.27 -23.39 1.14
N PRO A 309 3.55 -22.77 2.09
CA PRO A 309 3.14 -23.47 3.31
C PRO A 309 2.32 -24.73 2.99
N ALA A 310 2.34 -25.68 3.91
CA ALA A 310 1.53 -26.89 3.77
C ALA A 310 0.03 -26.57 3.85
N GLY A 311 -0.78 -27.27 3.04
CA GLY A 311 -2.24 -27.19 3.10
C GLY A 311 -2.92 -26.99 1.76
N GLY A 312 -2.18 -26.61 0.71
CA GLY A 312 -2.68 -26.58 -0.66
C GLY A 312 -2.81 -27.99 -1.25
N ALA A 313 -3.65 -28.12 -2.27
CA ALA A 313 -3.80 -29.34 -3.05
C ALA A 313 -4.02 -28.99 -4.52
N THR A 314 -3.55 -29.85 -5.41
CA THR A 314 -3.92 -29.83 -6.82
C THR A 314 -4.22 -31.26 -7.28
N PRO A 315 -4.99 -31.45 -8.37
CA PRO A 315 -5.30 -32.79 -8.87
C PRO A 315 -4.14 -33.43 -9.65
N TRP A 316 -3.09 -32.67 -9.92
CA TRP A 316 -1.91 -33.06 -10.71
C TRP A 316 -0.68 -33.35 -9.82
N GLY A 317 -0.83 -33.18 -8.50
CA GLY A 317 0.29 -33.18 -7.57
C GLY A 317 1.00 -31.82 -7.55
N CYS A 318 1.87 -31.64 -6.55
CA CYS A 318 2.60 -30.40 -6.36
C CYS A 318 3.87 -30.40 -7.22
N TRP A 319 4.11 -29.30 -7.93
CA TRP A 319 5.29 -29.14 -8.77
C TRP A 319 6.15 -27.96 -8.30
N PRO A 320 7.49 -28.09 -8.27
CA PRO A 320 8.28 -29.29 -8.60
C PRO A 320 8.08 -30.44 -7.58
N GLN A 321 8.38 -31.67 -7.97
CA GLN A 321 8.23 -32.83 -7.08
C GLN A 321 9.04 -32.64 -5.80
N GLY A 322 8.39 -32.74 -4.62
CA GLY A 322 9.02 -32.46 -3.32
C GLY A 322 8.75 -31.04 -2.79
N SER A 323 8.07 -30.20 -3.56
CA SER A 323 7.51 -28.92 -3.11
C SER A 323 6.07 -29.05 -2.62
N ASN A 324 5.56 -28.01 -1.97
CA ASN A 324 4.16 -27.92 -1.56
C ASN A 324 3.30 -27.28 -2.67
N CYS A 325 2.03 -27.65 -2.70
CA CYS A 325 1.04 -27.08 -3.62
C CYS A 325 0.72 -25.63 -3.21
N GLN A 326 0.31 -24.81 -4.18
CA GLN A 326 -0.03 -23.40 -3.99
C GLN A 326 -0.99 -23.21 -2.81
N PHE A 327 -0.56 -22.38 -1.85
CA PHE A 327 -1.31 -22.12 -0.61
C PHE A 327 -0.82 -20.82 0.02
N TYR A 328 -1.72 -19.95 0.45
CA TYR A 328 -1.38 -18.60 0.95
C TYR A 328 -1.62 -18.39 2.45
N ASP A 329 -1.90 -19.47 3.18
CA ASP A 329 -2.18 -19.40 4.60
C ASP A 329 -0.93 -19.77 5.41
N GLY A 330 -0.05 -18.78 5.60
CA GLY A 330 1.20 -18.91 6.33
C GLY A 330 2.39 -18.32 5.59
N ASP A 331 3.57 -18.46 6.19
CA ASP A 331 4.85 -18.12 5.58
C ASP A 331 5.31 -19.30 4.70
N MET A 332 6.05 -19.01 3.62
CA MET A 332 6.77 -20.03 2.86
C MET A 332 7.72 -20.82 3.76
N VAL A 333 7.93 -22.09 3.42
CA VAL A 333 8.76 -23.03 4.18
C VAL A 333 9.91 -23.56 3.33
N THR A 334 10.95 -24.06 3.99
CA THR A 334 12.18 -24.46 3.29
C THR A 334 12.10 -25.87 2.71
N VAL A 335 12.69 -26.08 1.54
CA VAL A 335 12.99 -27.38 0.94
C VAL A 335 14.49 -27.49 0.70
N ALA A 336 15.20 -28.18 1.59
CA ALA A 336 16.66 -28.24 1.56
C ALA A 336 17.25 -28.77 0.24
N ALA A 337 16.53 -29.69 -0.43
CA ALA A 337 16.95 -30.24 -1.72
C ALA A 337 17.13 -29.15 -2.81
N PHE A 338 16.32 -28.09 -2.76
CA PHE A 338 16.29 -27.01 -3.75
C PHE A 338 17.14 -25.79 -3.35
N HIS A 339 17.74 -25.79 -2.15
CA HIS A 339 18.54 -24.67 -1.67
C HIS A 339 20.00 -24.77 -2.11
N ASP A 340 20.55 -23.67 -2.61
CA ASP A 340 21.99 -23.50 -2.83
C ASP A 340 22.73 -23.49 -1.50
N THR A 341 23.88 -24.15 -1.43
CA THR A 341 24.69 -24.23 -0.21
C THR A 341 26.11 -23.75 -0.42
N GLN A 342 26.43 -23.22 -1.61
CA GLN A 342 27.78 -22.74 -1.91
C GLN A 342 28.10 -21.45 -1.16
N ALA A 343 29.38 -21.15 -0.96
CA ALA A 343 29.74 -19.84 -0.41
C ALA A 343 29.31 -18.71 -1.37
N ARG A 344 28.78 -17.61 -0.82
CA ARG A 344 28.31 -16.45 -1.61
C ARG A 344 28.76 -15.15 -0.98
N ALA A 345 29.21 -14.20 -1.80
CA ALA A 345 29.40 -12.82 -1.38
C ALA A 345 28.12 -12.02 -1.65
N LEU A 346 27.65 -11.28 -0.66
CA LEU A 346 26.53 -10.36 -0.75
C LEU A 346 27.04 -8.92 -0.62
N LEU A 347 26.14 -7.95 -0.64
CA LEU A 347 26.50 -6.54 -0.43
C LEU A 347 26.95 -6.28 1.02
N SER A 348 27.46 -5.07 1.25
CA SER A 348 27.75 -4.57 2.61
C SER A 348 28.75 -5.44 3.40
N GLY A 349 29.66 -6.12 2.70
CA GLY A 349 30.67 -6.99 3.31
C GLY A 349 30.09 -8.28 3.94
N VAL A 350 28.83 -8.61 3.67
CA VAL A 350 28.20 -9.84 4.16
C VAL A 350 28.52 -11.00 3.23
N SER A 351 28.82 -12.16 3.80
CA SER A 351 29.04 -13.39 3.05
C SER A 351 28.36 -14.58 3.70
N LEU A 352 28.07 -15.58 2.88
CA LEU A 352 27.59 -16.89 3.27
C LEU A 352 28.73 -17.90 3.13
N ALA A 353 28.95 -18.70 4.17
CA ALA A 353 29.86 -19.84 4.12
C ALA A 353 29.22 -21.02 3.37
N SER A 354 30.05 -21.95 2.89
CA SER A 354 29.56 -23.20 2.32
C SER A 354 28.81 -24.04 3.37
N GLY A 355 27.78 -24.78 2.96
CA GLY A 355 26.96 -25.64 3.82
C GLY A 355 25.88 -24.90 4.62
N HIS A 356 25.62 -23.63 4.31
CA HIS A 356 24.54 -22.87 4.96
C HIS A 356 23.15 -23.41 4.57
N ASN A 357 22.13 -23.04 5.35
CA ASN A 357 20.73 -23.36 5.06
C ASN A 357 19.92 -22.12 4.69
N ALA A 358 18.72 -22.32 4.15
CA ALA A 358 17.88 -21.25 3.60
C ALA A 358 17.50 -20.18 4.63
N ALA A 359 17.24 -20.57 5.88
CA ALA A 359 16.95 -19.62 6.95
C ALA A 359 18.17 -18.73 7.28
N THR A 360 19.36 -19.31 7.32
CA THR A 360 20.63 -18.58 7.51
C THR A 360 20.92 -17.65 6.34
N ALA A 361 20.66 -18.11 5.11
CA ALA A 361 20.79 -17.31 3.90
C ALA A 361 19.87 -16.09 3.91
N LEU A 362 18.60 -16.28 4.25
CA LEU A 362 17.63 -15.19 4.41
C LEU A 362 18.09 -14.14 5.43
N ASP A 363 18.65 -14.59 6.56
CA ASP A 363 19.19 -13.68 7.58
C ASP A 363 20.39 -12.88 7.08
N ALA A 364 21.29 -13.51 6.34
CA ALA A 364 22.41 -12.84 5.70
C ALA A 364 21.96 -11.83 4.64
N VAL A 365 20.95 -12.17 3.81
CA VAL A 365 20.34 -11.26 2.84
C VAL A 365 19.76 -10.04 3.55
N LEU A 366 18.94 -10.24 4.58
CA LEU A 366 18.35 -9.15 5.36
C LEU A 366 19.41 -8.27 6.02
N ASN A 367 20.46 -8.87 6.60
CA ASN A 367 21.56 -8.12 7.21
C ASN A 367 22.34 -7.32 6.16
N SER A 368 22.58 -7.90 4.99
CA SER A 368 23.27 -7.24 3.88
C SER A 368 22.51 -6.00 3.39
N LEU A 369 21.18 -6.12 3.21
CA LEU A 369 20.31 -5.01 2.84
C LEU A 369 20.25 -3.94 3.94
N MET A 370 20.02 -4.33 5.19
CA MET A 370 19.92 -3.39 6.31
C MET A 370 21.24 -2.69 6.62
N ASN A 371 22.39 -3.30 6.34
CA ASN A 371 23.70 -2.68 6.49
C ASN A 371 24.04 -1.70 5.35
N HIS A 372 23.37 -1.82 4.20
CA HIS A 372 23.68 -1.00 3.04
C HIS A 372 23.31 0.48 3.27
N PRO A 373 24.16 1.46 2.91
CA PRO A 373 23.90 2.87 3.16
C PRO A 373 22.69 3.43 2.40
N ASN A 374 22.33 2.85 1.25
CA ASN A 374 21.17 3.32 0.47
C ASN A 374 19.80 3.02 1.10
N ILE A 375 19.65 2.02 1.98
CA ILE A 375 18.31 1.59 2.40
C ILE A 375 17.56 2.70 3.16
N GLY A 376 18.28 3.47 3.98
CA GLY A 376 17.73 4.63 4.68
C GLY A 376 17.15 5.68 3.72
N PRO A 377 17.96 6.32 2.85
CA PRO A 377 17.48 7.33 1.92
C PRO A 377 16.43 6.81 0.94
N PHE A 378 16.56 5.56 0.47
CA PHE A 378 15.59 4.96 -0.44
C PHE A 378 14.19 4.84 0.19
N VAL A 379 14.09 4.14 1.32
CA VAL A 379 12.80 3.93 2.02
C VAL A 379 12.24 5.27 2.52
N SER A 380 13.09 6.13 3.10
CA SER A 380 12.66 7.42 3.63
C SER A 380 12.08 8.32 2.55
N ARG A 381 12.73 8.43 1.39
CA ARG A 381 12.25 9.27 0.28
C ARG A 381 10.92 8.76 -0.25
N HIS A 382 10.76 7.45 -0.45
CA HIS A 382 9.48 6.87 -0.88
C HIS A 382 8.35 7.21 0.09
N LEU A 383 8.55 6.99 1.39
CA LEU A 383 7.53 7.29 2.40
C LEU A 383 7.19 8.78 2.47
N ILE A 384 8.17 9.68 2.33
CA ILE A 384 7.92 11.12 2.25
C ILE A 384 7.05 11.46 1.03
N GLN A 385 7.34 10.88 -0.14
CA GLN A 385 6.56 11.09 -1.36
C GLN A 385 5.12 10.61 -1.25
N GLN A 386 4.89 9.52 -0.52
CA GLN A 386 3.56 8.93 -0.31
C GLN A 386 2.73 9.64 0.77
N LEU A 387 3.39 10.26 1.75
CA LEU A 387 2.70 10.90 2.89
C LEU A 387 2.60 12.42 2.73
N VAL A 388 3.68 13.10 2.34
CA VAL A 388 3.83 14.55 2.49
C VAL A 388 4.00 15.27 1.15
N THR A 389 5.13 15.06 0.45
CA THR A 389 5.49 15.89 -0.71
C THR A 389 6.32 15.12 -1.74
N SER A 390 6.10 15.42 -3.02
CA SER A 390 6.84 14.80 -4.12
C SER A 390 8.32 15.21 -4.18
N ASN A 391 8.65 16.41 -3.70
CA ASN A 391 9.98 17.03 -3.86
C ASN A 391 10.55 17.48 -2.49
N PRO A 392 10.84 16.55 -1.56
CA PRO A 392 11.40 16.93 -0.27
C PRO A 392 12.80 17.51 -0.41
N SER A 393 13.16 18.49 0.43
CA SER A 393 14.54 18.97 0.48
C SER A 393 15.52 17.88 0.94
N SER A 394 16.78 17.98 0.54
CA SER A 394 17.82 17.06 1.00
C SER A 394 17.99 17.09 2.53
N ALA A 395 17.77 18.25 3.16
CA ALA A 395 17.83 18.38 4.61
C ALA A 395 16.68 17.63 5.30
N TYR A 396 15.49 17.63 4.72
CA TYR A 396 14.36 16.86 5.21
C TYR A 396 14.63 15.35 5.08
N VAL A 397 15.07 14.89 3.89
CA VAL A 397 15.45 13.48 3.71
C VAL A 397 16.52 13.07 4.73
N GLN A 398 17.56 13.87 4.94
CA GLN A 398 18.62 13.58 5.92
C GLN A 398 18.08 13.36 7.34
N ARG A 399 17.14 14.20 7.82
CA ARG A 399 16.57 14.07 9.16
C ARG A 399 15.76 12.78 9.31
N VAL A 400 14.97 12.43 8.30
CA VAL A 400 14.21 11.17 8.30
C VAL A 400 15.14 9.96 8.22
N VAL A 401 16.19 10.03 7.40
CA VAL A 401 17.21 8.97 7.32
C VAL A 401 17.93 8.78 8.65
N ASN A 402 18.20 9.86 9.40
CA ASN A 402 18.76 9.76 10.75
C ASN A 402 17.80 9.03 11.70
N ALA A 403 16.50 9.31 11.64
CA ALA A 403 15.49 8.60 12.43
C ALA A 403 15.41 7.11 12.05
N PHE A 404 15.43 6.78 10.75
CA PHE A 404 15.47 5.40 10.27
C PHE A 404 16.73 4.68 10.74
N ASN A 405 17.91 5.30 10.60
CA ASN A 405 19.19 4.68 10.93
C ASN A 405 19.40 4.48 12.43
N THR A 406 18.99 5.44 13.25
CA THR A 406 19.08 5.32 14.72
C THR A 406 17.90 4.56 15.31
N GLY A 407 16.81 4.41 14.56
CA GLY A 407 15.54 3.88 15.05
C GLY A 407 14.87 4.77 16.10
N ARG A 408 15.19 6.07 16.12
CA ARG A 408 14.73 7.01 17.14
C ARG A 408 14.44 8.38 16.56
N PHE A 409 13.30 8.95 16.92
CA PHE A 409 12.95 10.34 16.67
C PHE A 409 12.19 10.87 17.87
N GLU A 410 12.82 11.78 18.63
CA GLU A 410 12.28 12.25 19.92
C GLU A 410 11.88 11.07 20.84
N ARG A 411 10.58 10.88 21.05
CA ARG A 411 9.98 9.81 21.86
C ARG A 411 9.57 8.57 21.06
N PHE A 412 9.66 8.62 19.74
CA PHE A 412 9.23 7.56 18.85
C PHE A 412 10.38 6.60 18.53
N GLY A 413 10.02 5.33 18.40
CA GLY A 413 10.92 4.24 18.04
C GLY A 413 11.71 3.63 19.19
N ARG A 414 12.31 2.47 18.91
CA ARG A 414 12.96 1.61 19.90
C ARG A 414 14.49 1.73 19.92
N GLY A 415 15.07 2.62 19.10
CA GLY A 415 16.52 2.74 18.97
C GLY A 415 17.17 1.64 18.12
N ILE A 416 16.39 1.02 17.22
CA ILE A 416 16.85 -0.05 16.32
C ILE A 416 16.70 0.42 14.88
N LYS A 417 17.78 0.34 14.09
CA LYS A 417 17.77 0.70 12.66
C LYS A 417 16.57 0.08 11.93
N GLY A 418 15.88 0.88 11.13
CA GLY A 418 14.69 0.49 10.39
C GLY A 418 13.38 0.63 11.17
N ASP A 419 13.36 1.29 12.34
CA ASP A 419 12.12 1.53 13.08
C ASP A 419 11.18 2.48 12.32
N LEU A 420 10.03 1.96 11.89
CA LEU A 420 9.06 2.69 11.08
C LEU A 420 8.22 3.66 11.91
N ALA A 421 8.05 3.45 13.22
CA ALA A 421 7.40 4.42 14.08
C ALA A 421 8.23 5.71 14.19
N ALA A 422 9.55 5.58 14.44
CA ALA A 422 10.46 6.72 14.41
C ALA A 422 10.50 7.40 13.04
N THR A 423 10.57 6.61 11.97
CA THR A 423 10.64 7.11 10.59
C THR A 423 9.39 7.90 10.22
N VAL A 424 8.19 7.35 10.44
CA VAL A 424 6.91 8.02 10.11
C VAL A 424 6.69 9.26 10.97
N ALA A 425 7.06 9.22 12.26
CA ALA A 425 6.99 10.40 13.12
C ALA A 425 7.92 11.52 12.62
N ALA A 426 9.16 11.18 12.25
CA ALA A 426 10.11 12.15 11.68
C ALA A 426 9.60 12.76 10.38
N ILE A 427 8.91 11.99 9.53
CA ILE A 427 8.26 12.49 8.31
C ILE A 427 7.17 13.51 8.66
N LEU A 428 6.19 13.11 9.48
CA LEU A 428 5.00 13.92 9.70
C LEU A 428 5.25 15.16 10.57
N LEU A 429 6.24 15.11 11.46
CA LEU A 429 6.60 16.18 12.39
C LEU A 429 7.75 17.06 11.89
N ASP A 430 8.31 16.79 10.71
CA ASP A 430 9.38 17.61 10.16
C ASP A 430 8.93 19.07 9.97
N SER A 431 9.85 20.01 10.21
CA SER A 431 9.63 21.44 9.98
C SER A 431 9.16 21.77 8.57
N GLU A 432 9.58 21.03 7.54
CA GLU A 432 9.13 21.22 6.16
C GLU A 432 7.68 20.75 5.98
N ALA A 433 7.31 19.61 6.58
CA ALA A 433 5.95 19.07 6.55
C ALA A 433 4.96 19.95 7.34
N ARG A 434 5.44 20.65 8.37
CA ARG A 434 4.65 21.53 9.26
C ARG A 434 4.83 23.02 8.95
N SER A 435 5.52 23.40 7.89
CA SER A 435 5.83 24.81 7.58
C SER A 435 4.58 25.64 7.29
N ALA A 436 4.30 26.72 8.02
CA ALA A 436 3.15 27.59 7.73
C ALA A 436 3.24 28.30 6.36
N THR A 437 4.43 28.37 5.77
CA THR A 437 4.71 29.02 4.48
C THR A 437 5.48 28.04 3.59
N PRO A 438 4.81 27.00 3.06
CA PRO A 438 5.46 26.00 2.23
C PRO A 438 5.96 26.63 0.91
N GLY A 439 7.10 26.15 0.41
CA GLY A 439 7.68 26.62 -0.85
C GLY A 439 6.83 26.25 -2.08
N THR A 440 7.17 26.80 -3.25
CA THR A 440 6.42 26.56 -4.51
C THR A 440 6.49 25.12 -5.02
N SER A 441 7.53 24.37 -4.62
CA SER A 441 7.70 22.95 -4.94
C SER A 441 7.03 22.00 -3.95
N ALA A 442 6.42 22.54 -2.88
CA ALA A 442 5.85 21.74 -1.80
C ALA A 442 4.52 21.09 -2.17
N GLY A 443 4.23 20.00 -1.48
CA GLY A 443 3.03 19.20 -1.67
C GLY A 443 3.17 18.13 -2.75
N ARG A 444 2.03 17.55 -3.13
CA ARG A 444 1.91 16.51 -4.17
C ARG A 444 0.51 16.48 -4.76
N LEU A 445 0.35 15.90 -5.94
CA LEU A 445 -0.97 15.62 -6.50
C LEU A 445 -1.68 14.59 -5.60
N ARG A 446 -2.93 14.86 -5.26
CA ARG A 446 -3.79 13.93 -4.52
C ARG A 446 -4.17 12.77 -5.43
N GLU A 447 -3.67 11.59 -5.12
CA GLU A 447 -3.98 10.37 -5.86
C GLU A 447 -5.48 10.02 -5.78
N PRO A 448 -6.06 9.32 -6.79
CA PRO A 448 -7.48 8.97 -6.81
C PRO A 448 -8.04 8.37 -5.51
N ILE A 449 -7.32 7.42 -4.88
CA ILE A 449 -7.74 6.83 -3.60
C ILE A 449 -8.00 7.92 -2.53
N GLN A 450 -7.11 8.91 -2.42
CA GLN A 450 -7.25 10.02 -1.48
C GLN A 450 -8.28 11.06 -1.93
N LEU A 451 -8.47 11.24 -3.24
CA LEU A 451 -9.55 12.09 -3.76
C LEU A 451 -10.91 11.54 -3.33
N PHE A 452 -11.13 10.24 -3.53
CA PHE A 452 -12.39 9.57 -3.17
C PHE A 452 -12.65 9.66 -1.67
N THR A 453 -11.70 9.14 -0.89
CA THR A 453 -11.86 9.01 0.55
C THR A 453 -11.87 10.37 1.24
N GLY A 454 -11.05 11.32 0.81
CA GLY A 454 -11.01 12.67 1.40
C GLY A 454 -12.29 13.44 1.18
N THR A 455 -12.90 13.31 0.00
CA THR A 455 -14.18 13.95 -0.31
C THR A 455 -15.32 13.32 0.48
N VAL A 456 -15.40 11.98 0.51
CA VAL A 456 -16.43 11.27 1.27
C VAL A 456 -16.33 11.59 2.76
N ARG A 457 -15.12 11.59 3.34
CA ARG A 457 -14.90 11.90 4.76
C ARG A 457 -15.26 13.35 5.11
N ALA A 458 -14.76 14.33 4.34
CA ALA A 458 -14.99 15.74 4.63
C ALA A 458 -16.48 16.12 4.53
N LEU A 459 -17.23 15.44 3.68
CA LEU A 459 -18.67 15.67 3.48
C LEU A 459 -19.55 14.70 4.29
N ASN A 460 -19.04 14.17 5.41
CA ASN A 460 -19.76 13.30 6.35
C ASN A 460 -20.42 12.08 5.67
N GLY A 461 -19.77 11.56 4.64
CA GLY A 461 -20.28 10.49 3.80
C GLY A 461 -19.98 9.09 4.33
N ARG A 462 -20.44 8.12 3.53
CA ARG A 462 -20.24 6.67 3.74
C ARG A 462 -19.93 6.01 2.40
N THR A 463 -19.25 4.87 2.44
CA THR A 463 -18.99 4.04 1.27
C THR A 463 -18.95 2.57 1.65
N ASP A 464 -19.44 1.71 0.76
CA ASP A 464 -19.17 0.27 0.77
C ASP A 464 -17.98 -0.13 -0.11
N GLY A 465 -17.35 0.84 -0.79
CA GLY A 465 -16.16 0.69 -1.62
C GLY A 465 -16.43 0.19 -3.05
N ASP A 466 -17.65 -0.22 -3.37
CA ASP A 466 -17.97 -0.91 -4.63
C ASP A 466 -17.66 -0.04 -5.86
N ALA A 467 -18.25 1.16 -5.89
CA ALA A 467 -18.04 2.10 -6.98
C ALA A 467 -16.60 2.67 -7.03
N LEU A 468 -15.86 2.61 -5.92
CA LEU A 468 -14.49 3.15 -5.83
C LEU A 468 -13.42 2.13 -6.26
N GLY A 469 -13.82 0.87 -6.47
CA GLY A 469 -13.02 -0.18 -7.07
C GLY A 469 -13.11 -0.15 -8.60
N TRP A 470 -13.79 -1.14 -9.17
CA TRP A 470 -13.80 -1.40 -10.62
C TRP A 470 -14.34 -0.25 -11.47
N SER A 471 -15.28 0.57 -10.96
CA SER A 471 -15.78 1.73 -11.71
C SER A 471 -14.78 2.89 -11.67
N TRP A 472 -14.82 3.73 -10.64
CA TRP A 472 -14.01 4.95 -10.58
C TRP A 472 -12.51 4.67 -10.46
N GLY A 473 -12.12 3.55 -9.85
CA GLY A 473 -10.71 3.16 -9.73
C GLY A 473 -10.07 2.87 -11.09
N GLU A 474 -10.75 2.16 -11.99
CA GLU A 474 -10.26 1.94 -13.36
C GLU A 474 -10.31 3.24 -14.19
N GLU A 475 -11.40 4.00 -14.11
CA GLU A 475 -11.56 5.27 -14.84
C GLU A 475 -10.51 6.33 -14.46
N LEU A 476 -10.00 6.28 -13.23
CA LEU A 476 -8.91 7.12 -12.74
C LEU A 476 -7.57 6.41 -12.67
N ARG A 477 -7.49 5.18 -13.20
CA ARG A 477 -6.26 4.38 -13.34
C ARG A 477 -5.54 4.08 -12.03
N GLN A 478 -6.30 3.99 -10.93
CA GLN A 478 -5.83 3.54 -9.62
C GLN A 478 -6.85 2.59 -8.99
N HIS A 479 -6.94 1.38 -9.55
CA HIS A 479 -7.72 0.30 -8.95
C HIS A 479 -6.93 -0.34 -7.80
N ALA A 480 -7.36 -0.10 -6.56
CA ALA A 480 -6.66 -0.59 -5.36
C ALA A 480 -6.36 -2.10 -5.45
N PHE A 481 -5.12 -2.48 -5.11
CA PHE A 481 -4.58 -3.85 -5.13
C PHE A 481 -4.49 -4.52 -6.50
N ARG A 482 -4.64 -3.75 -7.58
CA ARG A 482 -4.56 -4.23 -8.96
C ARG A 482 -3.56 -3.37 -9.74
N SER A 483 -2.33 -3.34 -9.23
CA SER A 483 -1.21 -2.60 -9.79
C SER A 483 -0.84 -3.12 -11.19
N PRO A 484 -0.70 -2.25 -12.22
CA PRO A 484 -0.44 -2.69 -13.59
C PRO A 484 1.00 -3.16 -13.84
N SER A 485 1.91 -2.94 -12.90
CA SER A 485 3.31 -3.36 -12.99
C SER A 485 3.97 -3.43 -11.61
N VAL A 486 5.20 -3.95 -11.56
CA VAL A 486 6.07 -3.92 -10.38
C VAL A 486 6.39 -2.50 -9.87
N PHE A 487 6.31 -1.48 -10.75
CA PHE A 487 6.42 -0.06 -10.37
C PHE A 487 5.12 0.51 -9.78
N ASN A 488 4.17 -0.35 -9.44
CA ASN A 488 2.83 0.02 -9.03
C ASN A 488 2.08 0.82 -10.12
N TYR A 489 1.24 1.78 -9.73
CA TYR A 489 0.44 2.62 -10.65
C TYR A 489 1.28 3.68 -11.39
N TYR A 490 2.40 4.12 -10.82
CA TYR A 490 3.23 5.20 -11.35
C TYR A 490 4.65 5.16 -10.79
N PRO A 491 5.67 5.60 -11.55
CA PRO A 491 7.05 5.61 -11.08
C PRO A 491 7.32 6.77 -10.08
N PRO A 492 8.24 6.59 -9.11
CA PRO A 492 8.52 7.57 -8.05
C PRO A 492 9.27 8.83 -8.52
N ASP A 493 9.74 8.84 -9.76
CA ASP A 493 10.48 9.92 -10.41
C ASP A 493 9.73 10.50 -11.62
N TYR A 494 8.43 10.22 -11.76
CA TYR A 494 7.62 10.76 -12.86
C TYR A 494 7.74 12.30 -12.93
N PRO A 495 8.15 12.87 -14.08
CA PRO A 495 8.44 14.30 -14.19
C PRO A 495 7.17 15.14 -14.29
N VAL A 496 7.20 16.35 -13.73
CA VAL A 496 6.16 17.37 -13.94
C VAL A 496 6.57 18.26 -15.10
N ALA A 497 5.87 18.12 -16.24
CA ALA A 497 6.17 18.86 -17.45
C ALA A 497 6.13 20.38 -17.24
N GLY A 498 7.07 21.10 -17.87
CA GLY A 498 7.12 22.56 -17.86
C GLY A 498 7.69 23.20 -16.59
N THR A 499 8.27 22.42 -15.68
CA THR A 499 8.87 22.94 -14.43
C THR A 499 10.38 23.18 -14.58
N VAL A 500 10.87 24.28 -14.02
CA VAL A 500 12.30 24.63 -13.96
C VAL A 500 12.64 25.12 -12.54
N PRO A 501 13.50 24.44 -11.77
CA PRO A 501 14.10 23.14 -12.09
C PRO A 501 13.04 22.04 -12.24
N ALA A 502 13.40 20.95 -12.91
CA ALA A 502 12.49 19.82 -13.14
C ALA A 502 12.02 19.24 -11.79
N LEU A 503 10.72 19.36 -11.53
CA LEU A 503 10.06 18.74 -10.38
C LEU A 503 9.60 17.33 -10.75
N VAL A 504 9.54 16.46 -9.74
CA VAL A 504 8.86 15.16 -9.86
C VAL A 504 7.48 15.22 -9.22
N GLY A 505 6.59 14.36 -9.69
CA GLY A 505 5.21 14.25 -9.24
C GLY A 505 4.67 12.87 -9.57
N PRO A 506 4.94 11.84 -8.74
CA PRO A 506 4.65 10.44 -9.07
C PRO A 506 3.21 10.21 -9.57
N ALA A 507 2.21 10.69 -8.83
CA ALA A 507 0.80 10.53 -9.20
C ALA A 507 0.39 11.24 -10.51
N PHE A 508 1.22 12.13 -11.07
CA PHE A 508 0.98 12.65 -12.43
C PHE A 508 1.12 11.57 -13.51
N GLY A 509 1.79 10.44 -13.23
CA GLY A 509 1.89 9.31 -14.16
C GLY A 509 0.55 8.69 -14.55
N ILE A 510 -0.47 8.87 -13.72
CA ILE A 510 -1.85 8.46 -13.99
C ILE A 510 -2.80 9.65 -14.18
N HIS A 511 -2.27 10.89 -14.23
CA HIS A 511 -3.07 12.10 -14.41
C HIS A 511 -2.89 12.68 -15.82
N ASN A 512 -3.87 12.40 -16.68
CA ASN A 512 -3.99 12.95 -18.03
C ASN A 512 -5.34 13.69 -18.21
N ALA A 513 -5.57 14.25 -19.40
CA ALA A 513 -6.80 14.99 -19.72
C ALA A 513 -8.09 14.19 -19.41
N ASN A 514 -8.14 12.91 -19.75
CA ASN A 514 -9.32 12.05 -19.48
C ASN A 514 -9.53 11.85 -17.98
N THR A 515 -8.48 11.48 -17.23
CA THR A 515 -8.59 11.30 -15.78
C THR A 515 -8.88 12.61 -15.06
N ALA A 516 -8.41 13.76 -15.56
CA ALA A 516 -8.73 15.06 -15.00
C ALA A 516 -10.23 15.37 -15.11
N LEU A 517 -10.84 15.09 -16.27
CA LEU A 517 -12.29 15.19 -16.46
C LEU A 517 -13.05 14.16 -15.60
N ASN A 518 -12.57 12.92 -15.52
CA ASN A 518 -13.22 11.88 -14.72
C ASN A 518 -13.20 12.20 -13.21
N ARG A 519 -12.19 12.93 -12.71
CA ARG A 519 -12.21 13.42 -11.32
C ARG A 519 -13.38 14.38 -11.08
N LEU A 520 -13.69 15.25 -12.05
CA LEU A 520 -14.85 16.13 -11.99
C LEU A 520 -16.16 15.33 -12.12
N ASN A 521 -16.21 14.34 -13.00
CA ASN A 521 -17.38 13.47 -13.15
C ASN A 521 -17.66 12.67 -11.87
N PHE A 522 -16.64 12.17 -11.20
CA PHE A 522 -16.75 11.51 -9.90
C PHE A 522 -17.38 12.46 -8.86
N LEU A 523 -16.82 13.67 -8.72
CA LEU A 523 -17.33 14.67 -7.77
C LEU A 523 -18.78 15.06 -8.10
N ASN A 524 -19.10 15.25 -9.38
CA ASN A 524 -20.45 15.56 -9.83
C ASN A 524 -21.43 14.41 -9.51
N SER A 525 -21.05 13.17 -9.82
CA SER A 525 -21.84 11.97 -9.51
C SER A 525 -22.10 11.87 -8.01
N LEU A 526 -21.05 12.02 -7.19
CA LEU A 526 -21.15 11.90 -5.73
C LEU A 526 -22.00 13.01 -5.07
N ILE A 527 -21.80 14.27 -5.48
CA ILE A 527 -22.34 15.44 -4.77
C ILE A 527 -23.66 15.90 -5.38
N MET A 528 -23.73 16.00 -6.71
CA MET A 528 -24.89 16.54 -7.41
C MET A 528 -25.96 15.46 -7.58
N TRP A 529 -25.56 14.25 -7.97
CA TRP A 529 -26.47 13.14 -8.30
C TRP A 529 -26.64 12.11 -7.17
N ASP A 530 -26.30 12.50 -5.95
CA ASP A 530 -26.46 11.70 -4.74
C ASP A 530 -25.61 10.42 -4.72
N GLY A 531 -24.66 10.21 -5.64
CA GLY A 531 -23.79 9.03 -5.64
C GLY A 531 -24.50 7.68 -5.82
N PRO A 532 -23.73 6.58 -5.96
CA PRO A 532 -24.28 5.25 -6.25
C PRO A 532 -25.06 4.67 -5.06
N ASN A 533 -26.17 4.01 -5.38
CA ASN A 533 -27.01 3.28 -4.41
C ASN A 533 -26.35 1.95 -4.00
N PRO A 534 -26.75 1.37 -2.84
CA PRO A 534 -26.29 0.05 -2.42
C PRO A 534 -26.58 -1.02 -3.49
N SER A 535 -25.59 -1.86 -3.76
CA SER A 535 -25.73 -3.03 -4.64
C SER A 535 -26.08 -4.27 -3.82
N THR A 536 -27.08 -5.05 -4.25
CA THR A 536 -27.43 -6.34 -3.59
C THR A 536 -26.32 -7.38 -3.68
N ASN A 537 -25.36 -7.18 -4.60
CA ASN A 537 -24.22 -8.07 -4.79
C ASN A 537 -23.07 -7.82 -3.81
N VAL A 538 -23.16 -6.78 -2.97
CA VAL A 538 -22.12 -6.41 -2.00
C VAL A 538 -22.61 -6.69 -0.58
N PRO A 539 -21.89 -7.50 0.22
CA PRO A 539 -22.27 -7.74 1.61
C PRO A 539 -22.28 -6.44 2.41
N ASN A 540 -23.35 -6.21 3.19
CA ASN A 540 -23.54 -4.99 3.99
C ASN A 540 -23.47 -3.70 3.16
N ALA A 541 -23.99 -3.74 1.92
CA ALA A 541 -23.96 -2.60 1.02
C ALA A 541 -24.64 -1.36 1.62
N VAL A 542 -23.97 -0.22 1.47
CA VAL A 542 -24.43 1.09 1.92
C VAL A 542 -24.41 2.11 0.78
N GLY A 543 -23.94 1.73 -0.41
CA GLY A 543 -23.65 2.63 -1.50
C GLY A 543 -22.50 3.58 -1.15
N THR A 544 -22.27 4.55 -2.01
CA THR A 544 -21.32 5.65 -1.74
C THR A 544 -22.07 6.98 -1.79
N LYS A 545 -22.18 7.63 -0.64
CA LYS A 545 -23.04 8.82 -0.42
C LYS A 545 -22.30 9.86 0.42
N VAL A 546 -22.67 11.13 0.27
CA VAL A 546 -22.26 12.22 1.16
C VAL A 546 -23.46 12.73 1.99
N ASN A 547 -23.21 13.31 3.15
CA ASN A 547 -24.23 13.92 3.98
C ASN A 547 -23.93 15.42 4.20
N LEU A 548 -24.67 16.25 3.45
CA LEU A 548 -24.48 17.69 3.43
C LEU A 548 -25.36 18.46 4.44
N SER A 549 -26.17 17.75 5.24
CA SER A 549 -27.09 18.39 6.19
C SER A 549 -26.39 19.32 7.17
N ALA A 550 -25.18 18.95 7.62
CA ALA A 550 -24.35 19.75 8.54
C ALA A 550 -23.98 21.14 8.00
N PHE A 551 -23.99 21.34 6.67
CA PHE A 551 -23.67 22.61 6.02
C PHE A 551 -24.91 23.44 5.65
N THR A 552 -26.11 22.86 5.79
CA THR A 552 -27.37 23.53 5.40
C THR A 552 -27.67 24.75 6.26
N ALA A 553 -27.19 24.77 7.50
CA ALA A 553 -27.30 25.94 8.38
C ALA A 553 -26.53 27.17 7.84
N ASP A 554 -25.43 26.95 7.11
CA ASP A 554 -24.65 28.03 6.51
C ASP A 554 -25.21 28.46 5.15
N ALA A 555 -26.18 27.72 4.59
CA ALA A 555 -26.72 27.97 3.26
C ALA A 555 -27.38 29.34 3.11
N THR A 556 -27.76 30.04 4.18
CA THR A 556 -28.28 31.41 4.09
C THR A 556 -27.19 32.45 3.82
N ASN A 557 -25.92 32.13 4.09
CA ASN A 557 -24.78 33.01 3.84
C ASN A 557 -23.76 32.30 2.90
N PRO A 558 -23.73 32.66 1.61
CA PRO A 558 -22.90 31.98 0.63
C PRO A 558 -21.40 32.11 0.93
N GLU A 559 -20.94 33.24 1.46
CA GLU A 559 -19.53 33.47 1.82
C GLU A 559 -19.12 32.55 2.97
N ARG A 560 -19.91 32.50 4.04
CA ARG A 560 -19.65 31.63 5.19
C ARG A 560 -19.63 30.15 4.81
N LEU A 561 -20.56 29.72 3.94
CA LEU A 561 -20.62 28.35 3.44
C LEU A 561 -19.36 27.96 2.66
N VAL A 562 -18.95 28.81 1.71
CA VAL A 562 -17.74 28.58 0.88
C VAL A 562 -16.50 28.60 1.77
N GLU A 563 -16.41 29.53 2.71
CA GLU A 563 -15.30 29.61 3.65
C GLU A 563 -15.19 28.32 4.50
N ARG A 564 -16.26 27.86 5.13
CA ARG A 564 -16.25 26.64 5.95
C ARG A 564 -15.79 25.41 5.16
N LEU A 565 -16.32 25.24 3.94
CA LEU A 565 -15.93 24.15 3.05
C LEU A 565 -14.45 24.27 2.61
N SER A 566 -13.99 25.48 2.29
CA SER A 566 -12.59 25.71 1.92
C SER A 566 -11.62 25.42 3.06
N LEU A 567 -11.94 25.86 4.28
CA LEU A 567 -11.14 25.59 5.47
C LEU A 567 -11.10 24.10 5.79
N LEU A 568 -12.20 23.37 5.60
CA LEU A 568 -12.21 21.92 5.80
C LEU A 568 -11.41 21.18 4.73
N ALA A 569 -11.55 21.55 3.45
CA ALA A 569 -10.92 20.85 2.34
C ALA A 569 -9.42 21.17 2.20
N LEU A 570 -9.04 22.43 2.42
CA LEU A 570 -7.72 23.00 2.11
C LEU A 570 -6.94 23.40 3.37
N GLY A 571 -7.62 23.64 4.48
CA GLY A 571 -7.04 24.26 5.68
C GLY A 571 -7.01 25.78 5.60
N GLU A 572 -7.30 26.36 4.43
CA GLU A 572 -7.22 27.78 4.14
C GLU A 572 -8.39 28.22 3.25
N ARG A 573 -8.58 29.55 3.14
CA ARG A 573 -9.54 30.11 2.20
C ARG A 573 -9.08 29.87 0.76
N LEU A 574 -10.04 29.68 -0.14
CA LEU A 574 -9.75 29.76 -1.58
C LEU A 574 -9.07 31.11 -1.92
N PRO A 575 -8.16 31.14 -2.91
CA PRO A 575 -7.60 32.40 -3.40
C PRO A 575 -8.71 33.37 -3.80
N ALA A 576 -8.51 34.67 -3.56
CA ALA A 576 -9.56 35.69 -3.66
C ALA A 576 -10.39 35.62 -4.95
N ALA A 577 -9.74 35.46 -6.12
CA ALA A 577 -10.43 35.33 -7.39
C ALA A 577 -11.31 34.06 -7.47
N SER A 578 -10.79 32.90 -7.05
CA SER A 578 -11.55 31.65 -6.99
C SER A 578 -12.67 31.72 -5.96
N HIS A 579 -12.41 32.30 -4.77
CA HIS A 579 -13.41 32.51 -3.74
C HIS A 579 -14.60 33.33 -4.26
N THR A 580 -14.33 34.50 -4.86
CA THR A 580 -15.37 35.36 -5.44
C THR A 580 -16.15 34.64 -6.54
N ALA A 581 -15.49 33.90 -7.42
CA ALA A 581 -16.16 33.14 -8.47
C ALA A 581 -17.12 32.07 -7.90
N VAL A 582 -16.69 31.34 -6.87
CA VAL A 582 -17.52 30.32 -6.22
C VAL A 582 -18.68 30.96 -5.46
N VAL A 583 -18.44 32.03 -4.69
CA VAL A 583 -19.49 32.77 -3.97
C VAL A 583 -20.55 33.31 -4.94
N ASN A 584 -20.13 33.90 -6.06
CA ASN A 584 -21.06 34.39 -7.08
C ASN A 584 -21.91 33.25 -7.66
N ALA A 585 -21.28 32.11 -7.98
CA ALA A 585 -21.99 30.95 -8.53
C ALA A 585 -23.05 30.40 -7.56
N VAL A 586 -22.73 30.28 -6.27
CA VAL A 586 -23.66 29.72 -5.28
C VAL A 586 -24.72 30.72 -4.81
N SER A 587 -24.47 32.02 -5.01
CA SER A 587 -25.44 33.09 -4.72
C SER A 587 -26.62 33.10 -5.69
N ALA A 588 -26.53 32.40 -6.83
CA ALA A 588 -27.63 32.27 -7.80
C ALA A 588 -28.84 31.48 -7.25
N PHE A 589 -28.63 30.60 -6.27
CA PHE A 589 -29.71 29.90 -5.57
C PHE A 589 -30.38 30.81 -4.56
N SER A 590 -31.69 30.75 -4.37
CA SER A 590 -32.37 31.49 -3.29
C SER A 590 -32.00 30.94 -1.89
N SER A 591 -32.11 31.78 -0.85
CA SER A 591 -32.02 31.34 0.56
C SER A 591 -33.39 31.06 1.19
N THR A 592 -34.48 31.12 0.41
CA THR A 592 -35.86 31.03 0.94
C THR A 592 -36.39 29.59 0.98
N THR A 593 -36.13 28.79 -0.04
CA THR A 593 -36.66 27.41 -0.13
C THR A 593 -35.67 26.39 0.41
N ALA A 594 -36.16 25.26 0.91
CA ALA A 594 -35.30 24.15 1.35
C ALA A 594 -34.49 23.57 0.17
N THR A 595 -35.12 23.43 -1.00
CA THR A 595 -34.49 22.93 -2.22
C THR A 595 -33.32 23.81 -2.66
N ASP A 596 -33.50 25.14 -2.68
CA ASP A 596 -32.43 26.05 -3.09
C ASP A 596 -31.27 26.05 -2.09
N LYS A 597 -31.55 25.96 -0.79
CA LYS A 597 -30.50 25.79 0.24
C LYS A 597 -29.70 24.51 0.01
N THR A 598 -30.36 23.38 -0.23
CA THR A 598 -29.69 22.11 -0.54
C THR A 598 -28.84 22.22 -1.81
N ASN A 599 -29.38 22.80 -2.88
CA ASN A 599 -28.66 22.96 -4.15
C ASN A 599 -27.46 23.91 -4.02
N ARG A 600 -27.60 24.98 -3.23
CA ARG A 600 -26.49 25.89 -2.88
C ARG A 600 -25.35 25.15 -2.20
N VAL A 601 -25.66 24.31 -1.21
CA VAL A 601 -24.66 23.50 -0.50
C VAL A 601 -23.98 22.50 -1.42
N LYS A 602 -24.76 21.78 -2.26
CA LYS A 602 -24.22 20.86 -3.27
C LYS A 602 -23.27 21.58 -4.22
N GLN A 603 -23.68 22.74 -4.75
CA GLN A 603 -22.85 23.53 -5.67
C GLN A 603 -21.56 24.02 -4.99
N ALA A 604 -21.64 24.51 -3.74
CA ALA A 604 -20.48 24.96 -2.99
C ALA A 604 -19.49 23.80 -2.75
N ALA A 605 -19.99 22.65 -2.31
CA ALA A 605 -19.17 21.46 -2.10
C ALA A 605 -18.52 20.99 -3.42
N PHE A 606 -19.29 20.91 -4.51
CA PHE A 606 -18.74 20.54 -5.82
C PHE A 606 -17.62 21.49 -6.24
N LEU A 607 -17.84 22.81 -6.23
CA LEU A 607 -16.86 23.78 -6.72
C LEU A 607 -15.59 23.85 -5.87
N VAL A 608 -15.71 23.72 -4.53
CA VAL A 608 -14.53 23.70 -3.64
C VAL A 608 -13.70 22.44 -3.87
N PHE A 609 -14.31 21.26 -3.92
CA PHE A 609 -13.61 19.99 -4.12
C PHE A 609 -13.16 19.77 -5.59
N ALA A 610 -13.81 20.42 -6.55
CA ALA A 610 -13.37 20.44 -7.95
C ALA A 610 -12.23 21.42 -8.21
N SER A 611 -11.92 22.30 -7.25
CA SER A 611 -10.92 23.35 -7.44
C SER A 611 -9.51 22.77 -7.68
N PRO A 612 -8.65 23.45 -8.47
CA PRO A 612 -7.24 23.08 -8.61
C PRO A 612 -6.51 22.98 -7.28
N GLN A 613 -6.90 23.79 -6.29
CA GLN A 613 -6.33 23.80 -4.95
C GLN A 613 -6.59 22.45 -4.24
N TYR A 614 -7.80 21.90 -4.35
CA TYR A 614 -8.12 20.58 -3.80
C TYR A 614 -7.56 19.42 -4.64
N GLN A 615 -6.96 19.65 -5.81
CA GLN A 615 -6.24 18.57 -6.49
C GLN A 615 -4.87 18.32 -5.86
N LEU A 616 -4.34 19.27 -5.09
CA LEU A 616 -3.04 19.16 -4.43
C LEU A 616 -3.19 18.91 -2.92
N THR A 617 -2.33 18.06 -2.38
CA THR A 617 -2.11 17.95 -0.93
C THR A 617 -0.89 18.80 -0.59
N ARG A 618 -1.04 19.78 0.29
CA ARG A 618 0.02 20.71 0.71
C ARG A 618 0.30 20.57 2.19
#